data_AF-A0A6G1BL52-F1
#
_entry.id   AF-A0A6G1BL52-F1
#
_cell.length_a   1.000
_cell.length_b   1.000
_cell.length_c   1.000
_cell.angle_alpha   90.00
_cell.angle_beta   90.00
_cell.angle_gamma   90.00
#
_symmetry.space_group_name_H-M   'P 1'
#
loop_
_entity.id
_entity.type
_entity.pdbx_description
1 polymer ?
#
loop_
_entity_poly.entity_id
_entity_poly.type
_entity_poly.pdbx_seq_one_letter_code
_entity_poly.pdbx_strand_id
1 'polypeptide(L)'
;MARWSSPKDPALEAVLQRNRRWIVNNQIKRLLLRFPSRTTPVRLLQSRFKTLDLLSRATNWLRKYPSCYDLFNDGGGEEPCFGFTKQMAVLGDAEEATVTASKPAMADRLARVLMLAHGCRLQVSKLAALWGPLGLPDDYLLCLLPGRTDLFCLANPYLLQYLLQCYCSD
;
A
#
# COMPACT_ATOMS: atom_id res chain seq x y z
N MET A 1 13.27 -25.80 6.59
CA MET A 1 13.54 -24.39 6.21
C MET A 1 12.21 -23.68 6.01
N ALA A 2 11.85 -22.74 6.89
CA ALA A 2 10.60 -21.98 6.77
C ALA A 2 10.60 -21.15 5.47
N ARG A 3 9.47 -21.07 4.77
CA ARG A 3 9.35 -20.26 3.54
C ARG A 3 9.64 -18.79 3.89
N TRP A 4 10.58 -18.20 3.15
CA TRP A 4 11.06 -16.83 3.33
C TRP A 4 10.03 -15.78 2.91
N SER A 5 9.08 -16.19 2.08
CA SER A 5 7.95 -15.38 1.69
C SER A 5 6.83 -15.50 2.72
N SER A 6 6.12 -14.40 2.96
CA SER A 6 4.76 -14.51 3.52
C SER A 6 4.00 -15.51 2.64
N PRO A 7 3.48 -16.62 3.18
CA PRO A 7 2.78 -17.61 2.36
C PRO A 7 1.55 -16.94 1.77
N LYS A 8 1.70 -16.45 0.55
CA LYS A 8 0.59 -16.01 -0.28
C LYS A 8 -0.17 -17.25 -0.66
N ASP A 9 -1.45 -17.29 -0.31
CA ASP A 9 -2.32 -18.37 -0.73
C ASP A 9 -2.42 -18.32 -2.27
N PRO A 10 -1.93 -19.36 -2.98
CA PRO A 10 -1.92 -19.37 -4.43
C PRO A 10 -3.34 -19.35 -5.02
N ALA A 11 -4.32 -19.93 -4.32
CA ALA A 11 -5.71 -19.89 -4.76
C ALA A 11 -6.27 -18.46 -4.64
N LEU A 12 -5.95 -17.78 -3.54
CA LEU A 12 -6.31 -16.37 -3.36
C LEU A 12 -5.67 -15.49 -4.43
N GLU A 13 -4.35 -15.61 -4.64
CA GLU A 13 -3.63 -14.81 -5.65
C GLU A 13 -4.17 -15.04 -7.07
N ALA A 14 -4.51 -16.28 -7.43
CA ALA A 14 -5.11 -16.59 -8.73
C ALA A 14 -6.49 -15.90 -8.91
N VAL A 15 -7.31 -15.90 -7.87
CA VAL A 15 -8.60 -15.20 -7.87
C VAL A 15 -8.41 -13.68 -7.99
N LEU A 16 -7.45 -13.11 -7.27
CA LEU A 16 -7.15 -11.68 -7.31
C LEU A 16 -6.62 -11.23 -8.67
N GLN A 17 -5.71 -12.00 -9.28
CA GLN A 17 -5.15 -11.72 -10.61
C GLN A 17 -6.21 -11.79 -11.70
N ARG A 18 -7.12 -12.77 -11.61
CA ARG A 18 -8.24 -12.89 -12.55
C ARG A 18 -9.26 -11.76 -12.40
N ASN A 19 -9.38 -11.17 -11.21
CA ASN A 19 -10.38 -10.16 -10.92
C ASN A 19 -9.82 -8.73 -10.99
N ARG A 20 -9.73 -8.19 -12.21
CA ARG A 20 -9.33 -6.80 -12.46
C ARG A 20 -10.11 -5.77 -11.62
N ARG A 21 -11.37 -6.06 -11.29
CA ARG A 21 -12.23 -5.14 -10.53
C ARG A 21 -11.73 -4.95 -9.09
N TRP A 22 -11.18 -6.01 -8.48
CA TRP A 22 -10.59 -5.95 -7.14
C TRP A 22 -9.35 -5.05 -7.12
N ILE A 23 -8.50 -5.15 -8.14
CA ILE A 23 -7.28 -4.31 -8.26
C ILE A 23 -7.69 -2.83 -8.27
N VAL A 24 -8.66 -2.49 -9.11
CA VAL A 24 -9.13 -1.11 -9.22
C VAL A 24 -9.81 -0.65 -7.93
N ASN A 25 -10.65 -1.48 -7.29
CA ASN A 25 -11.26 -1.12 -6.01
C ASN A 25 -10.22 -0.89 -4.91
N ASN A 26 -9.13 -1.66 -4.86
CA ASN A 26 -8.06 -1.40 -3.90
C ASN A 26 -7.29 -0.12 -4.21
N GLN A 27 -7.11 0.22 -5.48
CA GLN A 27 -6.50 1.49 -5.86
C GLN A 27 -7.37 2.68 -5.43
N ILE A 28 -8.70 2.59 -5.58
CA ILE A 28 -9.65 3.60 -5.11
C ILE A 28 -9.62 3.69 -3.57
N LYS A 29 -9.62 2.56 -2.87
CA LYS A 29 -9.46 2.50 -1.41
C LYS A 29 -8.17 3.20 -0.96
N ARG A 30 -7.03 2.85 -1.57
CA ARG A 30 -5.72 3.46 -1.26
C ARG A 30 -5.70 4.96 -1.55
N LEU A 31 -6.44 5.42 -2.56
CA LEU A 31 -6.60 6.85 -2.83
C LEU A 31 -7.36 7.55 -1.70
N LEU A 32 -8.48 6.99 -1.24
CA LEU A 32 -9.27 7.55 -0.14
C LEU A 32 -8.51 7.56 1.19
N LEU A 33 -7.70 6.55 1.47
CA LEU A 33 -6.87 6.48 2.68
C LEU A 33 -5.84 7.61 2.79
N ARG A 34 -5.52 8.30 1.69
CA ARG A 34 -4.63 9.48 1.71
C ARG A 34 -5.32 10.73 2.24
N PHE A 35 -6.65 10.73 2.35
CA PHE A 35 -7.42 11.86 2.86
C PHE A 35 -7.84 11.60 4.31
N PRO A 36 -7.61 12.55 5.24
CA PRO A 36 -7.97 12.36 6.64
C PRO A 36 -9.48 12.19 6.85
N SER A 37 -10.29 12.85 6.02
CA SER A 37 -11.75 12.73 6.03
C SER A 37 -12.26 11.42 5.41
N ARG A 38 -11.39 10.64 4.75
CA ARG A 38 -11.76 9.44 3.95
C ARG A 38 -12.84 9.71 2.91
N THR A 39 -12.88 10.94 2.42
CA THR A 39 -13.83 11.45 1.43
C THR A 39 -13.08 12.27 0.38
N THR A 40 -13.58 12.27 -0.85
CA THR A 40 -13.00 13.08 -1.94
C THR A 40 -14.06 13.40 -3.00
N PRO A 41 -13.93 14.52 -3.73
CA PRO A 41 -14.80 14.81 -4.87
C PRO A 41 -14.67 13.76 -5.98
N VAL A 42 -15.78 13.44 -6.63
CA VAL A 42 -15.84 12.45 -7.71
C VAL A 42 -15.00 12.88 -8.91
N ARG A 43 -14.80 14.18 -9.19
CA ARG A 43 -13.93 14.64 -10.28
C ARG A 43 -12.50 14.15 -10.12
N LEU A 44 -12.00 14.08 -8.88
CA LEU A 44 -10.63 13.65 -8.61
C LEU A 44 -10.48 12.18 -9.00
N LEU A 45 -11.45 11.36 -8.62
CA LEU A 45 -11.49 9.97 -9.04
C LEU A 45 -11.63 9.85 -10.57
N GLN A 46 -12.52 10.63 -11.19
CA GLN A 46 -12.71 10.64 -12.64
C GLN A 46 -11.43 10.98 -13.40
N SER A 47 -10.61 11.90 -12.90
CA SER A 47 -9.30 12.23 -13.49
C SER A 47 -8.35 11.02 -13.51
N ARG A 48 -8.48 10.11 -12.54
CA ARG A 48 -7.66 8.91 -12.39
C ARG A 48 -8.19 7.71 -13.18
N PHE A 49 -9.40 7.77 -13.74
CA PHE A 49 -9.97 6.64 -14.48
C PHE A 49 -9.14 6.26 -15.71
N LYS A 50 -8.52 7.24 -16.38
CA LYS A 50 -7.56 6.97 -17.46
C LYS A 50 -6.37 6.14 -16.97
N THR A 51 -5.84 6.44 -15.78
CA THR A 51 -4.73 5.68 -15.17
C THR A 51 -5.15 4.31 -14.65
N LEU A 52 -6.45 4.11 -14.38
CA LEU A 52 -7.04 2.84 -13.95
C LEU A 52 -7.53 1.98 -15.12
N ASP A 53 -7.34 2.47 -16.37
CA ASP A 53 -7.85 1.89 -17.61
C ASP A 53 -9.36 1.57 -17.54
N LEU A 54 -10.09 2.51 -16.94
CA LEU A 54 -11.55 2.50 -16.88
C LEU A 54 -12.12 3.55 -17.83
N LEU A 55 -13.04 3.12 -18.71
CA LEU A 55 -13.68 3.99 -19.69
C LEU A 55 -15.05 4.55 -19.24
N SER A 56 -15.58 4.10 -18.09
CA SER A 56 -16.90 4.52 -17.60
C SER A 56 -16.84 5.78 -16.72
N ARG A 57 -17.99 6.38 -16.43
CA ARG A 57 -18.09 7.43 -15.38
C ARG A 57 -17.74 6.86 -14.00
N ALA A 58 -17.04 7.65 -13.19
CA ALA A 58 -16.66 7.28 -11.82
C ALA A 58 -17.88 7.00 -10.93
N THR A 59 -18.93 7.79 -11.06
CA THR A 59 -20.22 7.55 -10.39
C THR A 59 -20.80 6.18 -10.72
N ASN A 60 -20.75 5.75 -11.98
CA ASN A 60 -21.25 4.44 -12.40
C ASN A 60 -20.43 3.29 -11.81
N TRP A 61 -19.13 3.49 -11.58
CA TRP A 61 -18.30 2.49 -10.90
C TRP A 61 -18.64 2.40 -9.42
N LEU A 62 -18.72 3.56 -8.73
CA LEU A 62 -19.03 3.62 -7.31
C LEU A 62 -20.38 2.99 -6.98
N ARG A 63 -21.40 3.23 -7.83
CA ARG A 63 -22.73 2.60 -7.71
C ARG A 63 -22.72 1.08 -7.83
N LYS A 64 -21.69 0.46 -8.43
CA LYS A 64 -21.55 -1.01 -8.46
C LYS A 64 -21.09 -1.59 -7.12
N TYR A 65 -20.55 -0.77 -6.23
CA TYR A 65 -20.00 -1.19 -4.94
C TYR A 65 -20.55 -0.34 -3.79
N PRO A 66 -21.89 -0.34 -3.58
CA PRO A 66 -22.52 0.43 -2.51
C PRO A 66 -22.14 -0.06 -1.11
N SER A 67 -21.62 -1.29 -0.98
CA SER A 67 -21.07 -1.78 0.29
C SER A 67 -19.72 -1.15 0.64
N CYS A 68 -18.97 -0.66 -0.35
CA CYS A 68 -17.66 -0.06 -0.16
C CYS A 68 -17.72 1.47 -0.09
N TYR A 69 -18.57 2.09 -0.91
CA TYR A 69 -18.57 3.53 -1.12
C TYR A 69 -19.95 4.16 -1.04
N ASP A 70 -20.02 5.30 -0.33
CA ASP A 70 -21.19 6.17 -0.28
C ASP A 70 -20.99 7.37 -1.22
N LEU A 71 -22.05 7.74 -1.94
CA LEU A 71 -22.11 8.93 -2.80
C LEU A 71 -23.01 9.97 -2.14
N PHE A 72 -22.52 11.19 -1.97
CA PHE A 72 -23.23 12.28 -1.32
C PHE A 72 -22.86 13.62 -1.94
N ASN A 73 -23.68 14.65 -1.70
CA ASN A 73 -23.33 16.02 -2.07
C ASN A 73 -22.82 16.74 -0.81
N ASP A 74 -21.63 17.33 -0.88
CA ASP A 74 -21.16 18.26 0.15
C ASP A 74 -22.11 19.47 0.10
N GLY A 75 -22.81 19.75 1.20
CA GLY A 75 -23.85 20.78 1.28
C GLY A 75 -23.40 22.21 0.89
N GLY A 76 -22.12 22.44 0.59
CA GLY A 76 -21.58 23.70 0.06
C GLY A 76 -21.42 23.80 -1.47
N GLY A 77 -21.68 22.75 -2.27
CA GLY A 77 -21.49 22.81 -3.73
C GLY A 77 -22.30 21.82 -4.56
N GLU A 78 -22.39 22.06 -5.88
CA GLU A 78 -23.04 21.14 -6.85
C GLU A 78 -22.20 19.88 -7.13
N GLU A 79 -21.01 19.75 -6.54
CA GLU A 79 -20.07 18.71 -6.90
C GLU A 79 -20.25 17.43 -6.06
N PRO A 80 -20.56 16.28 -6.69
CA PRO A 80 -20.74 15.03 -5.95
C PRO A 80 -19.41 14.56 -5.35
N CYS A 81 -19.49 14.16 -4.09
CA CYS A 81 -18.41 13.56 -3.31
C CYS A 81 -18.68 12.07 -3.09
N PHE A 82 -17.61 11.34 -2.78
CA PHE A 82 -17.73 9.96 -2.31
C PHE A 82 -16.78 9.69 -1.15
N GLY A 83 -17.10 8.69 -0.36
CA GLY A 83 -16.29 8.24 0.76
C GLY A 83 -16.54 6.78 1.08
N PHE A 84 -15.86 6.27 2.10
CA PHE A 84 -16.15 4.93 2.59
C PHE A 84 -17.51 4.84 3.28
N THR A 85 -18.17 3.71 3.10
CA THR A 85 -19.25 3.32 3.99
C THR A 85 -18.70 3.08 5.41
N LYS A 86 -19.58 3.08 6.41
CA LYS A 86 -19.21 2.71 7.79
C LYS A 86 -18.54 1.32 7.85
N GLN A 87 -19.07 0.36 7.09
CA GLN A 87 -18.52 -1.00 7.04
C GLN A 87 -17.11 -1.02 6.42
N MET A 88 -16.93 -0.30 5.32
CA MET A 88 -15.62 -0.21 4.65
C MET A 88 -14.58 0.52 5.51
N ALA A 89 -15.01 1.54 6.27
CA ALA A 89 -14.13 2.23 7.22
C ALA A 89 -13.60 1.27 8.31
N VAL A 90 -14.49 0.47 8.92
CA VAL A 90 -14.11 -0.54 9.92
C VAL A 90 -13.15 -1.58 9.33
N LEU A 91 -13.41 -2.04 8.10
CA LEU A 91 -12.49 -2.97 7.42
C LEU A 91 -11.12 -2.34 7.16
N GLY A 92 -11.08 -1.06 6.75
CA GLY A 92 -9.84 -0.33 6.57
C GLY A 92 -9.04 -0.18 7.87
N ASP A 93 -9.71 0.04 8.99
CA ASP A 93 -9.07 0.14 10.30
C ASP A 93 -8.52 -1.21 10.76
N ALA A 94 -9.26 -2.29 10.54
CA ALA A 94 -8.80 -3.66 10.82
C ALA A 94 -7.59 -4.05 9.95
N GLU A 95 -7.59 -3.65 8.67
CA GLU A 95 -6.45 -3.83 7.76
C GLU A 95 -5.22 -3.09 8.27
N GLU A 96 -5.34 -1.80 8.63
CA GLU A 96 -4.23 -1.00 9.15
C GLU A 96 -3.69 -1.56 10.48
N ALA A 97 -4.57 -2.02 11.37
CA ALA A 97 -4.17 -2.68 12.62
C ALA A 97 -3.36 -3.96 12.33
N THR A 98 -3.81 -4.76 11.36
CA THR A 98 -3.12 -5.99 10.95
C THR A 98 -1.75 -5.68 10.33
N VAL A 99 -1.67 -4.67 9.45
CA VAL A 99 -0.42 -4.21 8.85
C VAL A 99 0.53 -3.73 9.94
N THR A 100 0.06 -2.91 10.88
CA THR A 100 0.85 -2.39 11.98
C THR A 100 1.39 -3.51 12.88
N ALA A 101 0.55 -4.50 13.22
CA ALA A 101 1.00 -5.68 13.97
C ALA A 101 2.07 -6.49 13.24
N SER A 102 2.08 -6.48 11.90
CA SER A 102 3.06 -7.18 11.08
C SER A 102 4.39 -6.42 10.88
N LYS A 103 4.45 -5.12 11.21
CA LYS A 103 5.65 -4.26 11.02
C LYS A 103 6.93 -4.85 11.62
N PRO A 104 6.95 -5.41 12.85
CA PRO A 104 8.15 -6.02 13.41
C PRO A 104 8.66 -7.21 12.58
N ALA A 105 7.76 -8.09 12.14
CA ALA A 105 8.12 -9.25 11.32
C ALA A 105 8.60 -8.84 9.92
N MET A 106 8.01 -7.79 9.34
CA MET A 106 8.48 -7.20 8.07
C MET A 106 9.90 -6.64 8.21
N ALA A 107 10.17 -5.89 9.28
CA ALA A 107 11.49 -5.35 9.58
C ALA A 107 12.52 -6.47 9.76
N ASP A 108 12.18 -7.53 10.50
CA ASP A 108 13.07 -8.65 10.74
C ASP A 108 13.41 -9.42 9.43
N ARG A 109 12.42 -9.62 8.54
CA ARG A 109 12.67 -10.15 7.18
C ARG A 109 13.58 -9.25 6.36
N LEU A 110 13.39 -7.93 6.41
CA LEU A 110 14.21 -6.96 5.69
C LEU A 110 15.66 -6.93 6.21
N ALA A 111 15.84 -6.94 7.52
CA ALA A 111 17.16 -6.98 8.16
C ALA A 111 17.95 -8.23 7.73
N ARG A 112 17.31 -9.40 7.74
CA ARG A 112 17.93 -10.64 7.25
C ARG A 112 18.38 -10.55 5.79
N VAL A 113 17.58 -9.93 4.91
CA VAL A 113 18.00 -9.73 3.50
C VAL A 113 19.21 -8.82 3.41
N LEU A 114 19.24 -7.74 4.18
CA LEU A 114 20.38 -6.82 4.19
C LEU A 114 21.64 -7.49 4.74
N MET A 115 21.54 -8.31 5.79
CA MET A 115 22.66 -9.08 6.36
C MET A 115 23.29 -10.06 5.36
N LEU A 116 22.53 -10.56 4.38
CA LEU A 116 23.05 -11.41 3.30
C LEU A 116 23.73 -10.61 2.19
N ALA A 117 23.44 -9.31 2.09
CA ALA A 117 24.05 -8.44 1.12
C ALA A 117 25.45 -8.02 1.58
N HIS A 118 26.37 -7.85 0.63
CA HIS A 118 27.72 -7.43 0.94
C HIS A 118 27.73 -6.08 1.68
N GLY A 119 28.40 -6.03 2.84
CA GLY A 119 28.47 -4.83 3.68
C GLY A 119 27.17 -4.47 4.40
N CYS A 120 26.23 -5.43 4.55
CA CYS A 120 24.94 -5.22 5.20
C CYS A 120 24.08 -4.12 4.50
N ARG A 121 24.26 -3.93 3.18
CA ARG A 121 23.74 -2.79 2.38
C ARG A 121 23.11 -3.23 1.05
N LEU A 122 22.03 -2.58 0.65
CA LEU A 122 21.40 -2.78 -0.66
C LEU A 122 20.85 -1.48 -1.25
N GLN A 123 20.91 -1.35 -2.58
CA GLN A 123 20.22 -0.27 -3.29
C GLN A 123 18.71 -0.41 -3.15
N VAL A 124 18.03 0.71 -2.85
CA VAL A 124 16.57 0.75 -2.71
C VAL A 124 15.87 0.30 -4.01
N SER A 125 16.45 0.61 -5.18
CA SER A 125 15.94 0.16 -6.48
C SER A 125 15.95 -1.36 -6.63
N LYS A 126 16.98 -2.04 -6.11
CA LYS A 126 17.05 -3.51 -6.07
C LYS A 126 16.08 -4.09 -5.06
N LEU A 127 15.92 -3.42 -3.92
CA LEU A 127 14.97 -3.82 -2.89
C LEU A 127 13.51 -3.72 -3.36
N ALA A 128 13.21 -2.76 -4.26
CA ALA A 128 11.88 -2.63 -4.87
C ALA A 128 11.48 -3.85 -5.72
N ALA A 129 12.40 -4.71 -6.15
CA ALA A 129 12.04 -5.98 -6.79
C ALA A 129 11.66 -7.06 -5.75
N LEU A 130 12.08 -6.91 -4.50
CA LEU A 130 11.97 -7.90 -3.42
C LEU A 130 10.88 -7.59 -2.38
N TRP A 131 10.28 -6.40 -2.43
CA TRP A 131 9.19 -5.96 -1.55
C TRP A 131 8.03 -6.97 -1.43
N GLY A 132 7.50 -7.46 -2.56
CA GLY A 132 6.36 -8.39 -2.59
C GLY A 132 6.62 -9.69 -1.84
N PRO A 133 7.72 -10.42 -2.12
CA PRO A 133 8.12 -11.60 -1.35
C PRO A 133 8.31 -11.33 0.15
N LEU A 134 8.86 -10.16 0.52
CA LEU A 134 9.08 -9.76 1.91
C LEU A 134 7.80 -9.30 2.63
N GLY A 135 6.70 -9.16 1.88
CA GLY A 135 5.44 -8.63 2.36
C GLY A 135 5.51 -7.15 2.72
N LEU A 136 6.46 -6.40 2.13
CA LEU A 136 6.63 -4.98 2.39
C LEU A 136 5.56 -4.17 1.62
N PRO A 137 4.97 -3.14 2.25
CA PRO A 137 4.05 -2.24 1.56
C PRO A 137 4.80 -1.32 0.59
N ASP A 138 4.08 -0.71 -0.34
CA ASP A 138 4.64 0.13 -1.40
C ASP A 138 5.43 1.34 -0.87
N ASP A 139 5.05 1.80 0.31
CA ASP A 139 5.60 2.93 1.05
C ASP A 139 6.42 2.49 2.27
N TYR A 140 6.98 1.27 2.26
CA TYR A 140 7.75 0.73 3.40
C TYR A 140 8.89 1.65 3.86
N LEU A 141 9.49 2.44 2.97
CA LEU A 141 10.52 3.42 3.34
C LEU A 141 9.98 4.49 4.30
N LEU A 142 8.71 4.86 4.17
CA LEU A 142 8.04 5.86 4.98
C LEU A 142 7.35 5.22 6.20
N CYS A 143 6.80 4.02 6.03
CA CYS A 143 5.98 3.38 7.06
C CYS A 143 6.78 2.50 8.02
N LEU A 144 7.95 2.00 7.62
CA LEU A 144 8.74 1.03 8.38
C LEU A 144 10.08 1.61 8.88
N LEU A 145 10.81 2.38 8.06
CA LEU A 145 12.12 2.88 8.45
C LEU A 145 12.10 3.88 9.61
N PRO A 146 11.21 4.89 9.65
CA PRO A 146 11.22 5.87 10.74
C PRO A 146 10.96 5.24 12.12
N GLY A 147 10.22 4.13 12.15
CA GLY A 147 9.95 3.38 13.38
C GLY A 147 11.05 2.40 13.78
N ARG A 148 12.08 2.20 12.96
CA ARG A 148 13.17 1.22 13.16
C ARG A 148 14.55 1.77 12.82
N THR A 149 14.86 2.97 13.29
CA THR A 149 16.18 3.60 13.13
C THR A 149 17.27 2.92 13.97
N ASP A 150 16.87 2.06 14.91
CA ASP A 150 17.73 1.12 15.64
C ASP A 150 18.33 0.05 14.71
N LEU A 151 17.58 -0.36 13.69
CA LEU A 151 18.00 -1.39 12.75
C LEU A 151 18.50 -0.85 11.43
N PHE A 152 17.88 0.22 10.91
CA PHE A 152 18.10 0.66 9.54
C PHE A 152 18.64 2.08 9.45
N CYS A 153 19.49 2.30 8.45
CA CYS A 153 19.96 3.61 8.04
C CYS A 153 19.79 3.78 6.53
N LEU A 154 19.16 4.89 6.13
CA LEU A 154 19.08 5.29 4.73
C LEU A 154 20.23 6.24 4.42
N ALA A 155 21.16 5.82 3.59
CA ALA A 155 22.27 6.64 3.13
C ALA A 155 22.03 7.09 1.69
N ASN A 156 22.33 8.35 1.39
CA ASN A 156 22.35 8.87 0.02
C ASN A 156 23.82 9.13 -0.39
N PRO A 157 24.54 8.10 -0.87
CA PRO A 157 25.96 8.23 -1.21
C PRO A 157 26.20 9.04 -2.48
N TYR A 158 25.25 9.07 -3.41
CA TYR A 158 25.35 9.77 -4.69
C TYR A 158 23.95 10.21 -5.04
N LEU A 159 23.69 11.53 -5.13
CA LEU A 159 22.42 12.28 -5.23
C LEU A 159 21.26 11.74 -6.10
N LEU A 160 21.39 10.55 -6.69
CA LEU A 160 20.43 9.85 -7.55
C LEU A 160 20.09 8.42 -7.06
N GLN A 161 20.75 7.85 -6.04
CA GLN A 161 20.51 6.47 -5.57
C GLN A 161 20.63 6.33 -4.05
N TYR A 162 19.52 5.96 -3.40
CA TYR A 162 19.49 5.64 -1.97
C TYR A 162 19.96 4.20 -1.69
N LEU A 163 20.81 4.05 -0.67
CA LEU A 163 21.21 2.77 -0.10
C LEU A 163 20.53 2.57 1.25
N LEU A 164 19.95 1.40 1.45
CA LEU A 164 19.48 0.95 2.75
C LEU A 164 20.55 0.06 3.40
N GLN A 165 20.93 0.41 4.62
CA GLN A 165 21.88 -0.35 5.45
C GLN A 165 21.17 -0.86 6.70
N CYS A 166 21.54 -2.06 7.17
CA CYS A 166 21.27 -2.44 8.56
C CYS A 166 22.53 -2.34 9.43
N TYR A 167 22.35 -2.01 10.70
CA TYR A 167 23.42 -2.11 11.68
C TYR A 167 23.66 -3.59 11.97
N CYS A 168 24.82 -4.10 11.58
CA CYS A 168 25.28 -5.42 11.97
C CYS A 168 25.87 -5.26 13.39
N SER A 169 25.25 -5.90 14.39
CA SER A 169 25.91 -6.08 15.69
C SER A 169 27.05 -7.07 15.48
N ASP A 170 28.28 -6.62 15.76
CA ASP A 170 29.45 -7.51 15.87
C ASP A 170 29.23 -8.59 16.95
#